data_AF-G6EG52-F1
#
_entry.id   AF-G6EG52-F1
#
_cell.length_a   1.000
_cell.length_b   1.000
_cell.length_c   1.000
_cell.angle_alpha   90.00
_cell.angle_beta   90.00
_cell.angle_gamma   90.00
#
_symmetry.space_group_name_H-M   'P 1'
#
loop_
_entity.id
_entity.type
_entity.pdbx_description
1 polymer ?
#
loop_
_entity_poly.entity_id
_entity_poly.type
_entity_poly.pdbx_seq_one_letter_code
_entity_poly.pdbx_strand_id
1 'polypeptide(L)'
;MMKKFIYLAGPAALLALAACQSEKADNVEDAAENRADQLDEMADNATSEAQEEALENKADRVEEQGEEAANKIDDNGEIAPSESKMGDTQ
;
A
#
# COMPACT_ATOMS: atom_id res chain seq x y z
N MET A 1 11.64 9.92 -25.41
CA MET A 1 11.72 9.68 -23.95
C MET A 1 10.31 9.54 -23.42
N MET A 2 9.90 8.31 -23.12
CA MET A 2 8.55 8.03 -22.66
C MET A 2 8.46 8.48 -21.21
N LYS A 3 7.64 9.51 -20.95
CA LYS A 3 7.19 9.83 -19.59
C LYS A 3 6.28 8.69 -19.19
N LYS A 4 6.86 7.67 -18.56
CA LYS A 4 6.08 6.62 -17.93
C LYS A 4 5.47 7.23 -16.68
N PHE A 5 4.35 7.91 -16.88
CA PHE A 5 3.34 8.06 -15.85
C PHE A 5 2.79 6.65 -15.59
N ILE A 6 3.61 5.78 -15.00
CA ILE A 6 3.08 4.63 -14.29
C ILE A 6 2.77 5.22 -12.91
N TYR A 7 1.69 6.01 -12.87
CA TYR A 7 0.83 5.97 -11.72
C TYR A 7 0.41 4.51 -11.64
N LEU A 8 1.19 3.71 -10.92
CA LEU A 8 0.63 2.62 -10.17
C LEU A 8 -0.29 3.31 -9.19
N ALA A 9 -1.50 3.62 -9.66
CA ALA A 9 -2.64 3.45 -8.81
C ALA A 9 -2.55 1.98 -8.35
N GLY A 10 -1.84 1.77 -7.24
CA GLY A 10 -2.07 0.66 -6.35
C GLY A 10 -3.58 0.57 -6.16
N PRO A 11 -4.14 -0.63 -6.02
CA PRO A 11 -5.58 -0.81 -6.06
C PRO A 11 -6.25 -0.11 -4.87
N ALA A 12 -6.52 1.19 -5.00
CA ALA A 12 -7.64 1.91 -4.42
C ALA A 12 -8.99 1.28 -4.84
N ALA A 13 -8.96 0.15 -5.56
CA ALA A 13 -10.08 -0.73 -5.81
C ALA A 13 -10.53 -1.54 -4.57
N LEU A 14 -9.81 -1.51 -3.44
CA LEU A 14 -10.35 -2.02 -2.17
C LEU A 14 -11.20 -0.99 -1.41
N LEU A 15 -11.27 0.27 -1.85
CA LEU A 15 -12.21 1.26 -1.29
C LEU A 15 -13.69 0.88 -1.49
N ALA A 16 -13.99 -0.13 -2.31
CA ALA A 16 -15.33 -0.71 -2.34
C ALA A 16 -15.70 -1.47 -1.04
N LEU A 17 -14.72 -1.79 -0.19
CA LEU A 17 -14.91 -2.28 1.19
C LEU A 17 -14.66 -1.22 2.27
N ALA A 18 -14.23 0.01 1.94
CA ALA A 18 -14.09 1.10 2.93
C ALA A 18 -15.40 1.43 3.66
N ALA A 19 -16.55 0.95 3.18
CA ALA A 19 -17.83 1.04 3.91
C ALA A 19 -18.02 -0.03 4.99
N CYS A 20 -17.13 -1.03 5.09
CA CYS A 20 -17.14 -2.08 6.09
C CYS A 20 -15.99 -1.99 7.10
N GLN A 21 -14.99 -1.11 6.87
CA GLN A 21 -13.84 -1.02 7.75
C GLN A 21 -14.08 -0.10 8.97
N SER A 22 -13.46 -0.37 10.11
CA SER A 22 -13.60 0.44 11.31
C SER A 22 -12.76 1.70 11.20
N GLU A 23 -13.21 2.80 11.81
CA GLU A 23 -12.46 4.07 11.84
C GLU A 23 -11.01 3.88 12.35
N LYS A 24 -10.75 2.86 13.18
CA LYS A 24 -9.41 2.59 13.68
C LYS A 24 -8.51 1.96 12.62
N ALA A 25 -9.03 1.05 11.79
CA ALA A 25 -8.31 0.49 10.67
C ALA A 25 -8.05 1.54 9.59
N ASP A 26 -9.07 2.34 9.25
CA ASP A 26 -8.95 3.47 8.32
C ASP A 26 -7.79 4.40 8.73
N ASN A 27 -7.74 4.80 10.00
CA ASN A 27 -6.66 5.66 10.50
C ASN A 27 -5.26 5.03 10.41
N VAL A 28 -5.16 3.69 10.42
CA VAL A 28 -3.88 2.98 10.28
C VAL A 28 -3.46 2.90 8.82
N GLU A 29 -4.39 2.58 7.92
CA GLU A 29 -4.20 2.58 6.47
C GLU A 29 -3.83 3.98 5.98
N ASP A 30 -4.62 5.00 6.30
CA ASP A 30 -4.36 6.41 5.95
C ASP A 30 -2.97 6.84 6.43
N ALA A 31 -2.55 6.43 7.63
CA ALA A 31 -1.24 6.80 8.17
C ALA A 31 -0.08 6.09 7.44
N ALA A 32 -0.32 4.93 6.85
CA ALA A 32 0.64 4.22 6.02
C ALA A 32 0.68 4.83 4.61
N GLU A 33 -0.48 5.08 3.99
CA GLU A 33 -0.61 5.74 2.68
C GLU A 33 0.11 7.09 2.68
N ASN A 34 -0.16 7.96 3.67
CA ASN A 34 0.51 9.26 3.80
C ASN A 34 2.04 9.16 3.91
N ARG A 35 2.58 8.03 4.39
CA ARG A 35 4.03 7.79 4.46
C ARG A 35 4.57 7.20 3.16
N ALA A 36 3.81 6.35 2.49
CA ALA A 36 4.11 5.84 1.16
C ALA A 36 4.17 7.01 0.17
N ASP A 37 3.18 7.90 0.17
CA ASP A 37 3.14 9.11 -0.65
C ASP A 37 4.38 9.98 -0.48
N GLN A 38 4.84 10.18 0.76
CA GLN A 38 6.08 10.93 1.03
C GLN A 38 7.32 10.25 0.44
N LEU A 39 7.36 8.92 0.42
CA LEU A 39 8.47 8.16 -0.16
C LEU A 39 8.43 8.23 -1.69
N ASP A 40 7.26 8.18 -2.29
CA ASP A 40 7.07 8.34 -3.73
C ASP A 40 7.39 9.75 -4.19
N GLU A 41 6.98 10.78 -3.44
CA GLU A 41 7.41 12.16 -3.69
C GLU A 41 8.95 12.30 -3.64
N MET A 42 9.62 11.55 -2.75
CA MET A 42 11.08 11.50 -2.73
C MET A 42 11.65 10.73 -3.92
N ALA A 43 10.98 9.67 -4.38
CA ALA A 43 11.36 8.88 -5.56
C ALA A 43 11.28 9.73 -6.84
N ASP A 44 10.21 10.51 -7.00
CA ASP A 44 10.02 11.47 -8.09
C ASP A 44 11.14 12.51 -8.19
N ASN A 45 11.77 12.83 -7.06
CA ASN A 45 12.89 13.76 -6.97
C ASN A 45 14.27 13.07 -6.94
N ALA A 46 14.32 11.74 -7.09
CA ALA A 46 15.57 10.99 -7.08
C ALA A 46 16.46 11.35 -8.27
N THR A 47 17.78 11.24 -8.07
CA THR A 47 18.77 11.61 -9.10
C THR A 47 19.28 10.42 -9.90
N SER A 48 18.81 9.21 -9.58
CA SER A 48 19.13 7.97 -10.26
C SER A 48 17.98 6.96 -10.16
N GLU A 49 17.85 6.12 -11.18
CA GLU A 49 16.84 5.05 -11.25
C GLU A 49 16.97 4.07 -10.06
N ALA A 50 18.20 3.75 -9.64
CA ALA A 50 18.42 2.87 -8.49
C ALA A 50 17.97 3.49 -7.15
N GLN A 51 17.94 4.82 -7.04
CA GLN A 51 17.44 5.52 -5.86
C GLN A 51 15.91 5.61 -5.89
N GLU A 52 15.35 5.92 -7.05
CA GLU A 52 13.90 5.91 -7.32
C GLU A 52 13.31 4.54 -6.95
N GLU A 53 13.82 3.46 -7.55
CA GLU A 53 13.37 2.09 -7.30
C GLU A 53 13.51 1.70 -5.82
N ALA A 54 14.56 2.14 -5.13
CA ALA A 54 14.73 1.85 -3.70
C ALA A 54 13.70 2.57 -2.81
N LEU A 55 13.23 3.75 -3.23
CA LEU A 55 12.22 4.53 -2.53
C LEU A 55 10.81 4.00 -2.81
N GLU A 56 10.49 3.71 -4.07
CA GLU A 56 9.22 3.06 -4.48
C GLU A 56 9.05 1.71 -3.76
N ASN A 57 10.07 0.84 -3.81
CA ASN A 57 10.05 -0.45 -3.09
C ASN A 57 9.89 -0.29 -1.57
N LYS A 58 10.18 0.89 -1.01
CA LYS A 58 9.96 1.19 0.41
C LYS A 58 8.55 1.72 0.64
N ALA A 59 7.99 2.51 -0.28
CA ALA A 59 6.60 2.94 -0.25
C ALA A 59 5.67 1.72 -0.29
N ASP A 60 5.86 0.82 -1.25
CA ASP A 60 5.09 -0.43 -1.40
C ASP A 60 5.05 -1.23 -0.09
N ARG A 61 6.21 -1.42 0.55
CA ARG A 61 6.28 -2.15 1.83
C ARG A 61 5.58 -1.45 2.98
N VAL A 62 5.52 -0.11 2.96
CA VAL A 62 4.82 0.66 4.00
C VAL A 62 3.31 0.53 3.81
N GLU A 63 2.84 0.63 2.56
CA GLU A 63 1.43 0.43 2.19
C GLU A 63 0.97 -0.98 2.58
N GLU A 64 1.69 -2.03 2.14
CA GLU A 64 1.38 -3.43 2.46
C GLU A 64 1.33 -3.68 3.99
N GLN A 65 2.27 -3.11 4.74
CA GLN A 65 2.26 -3.22 6.21
C GLN A 65 1.09 -2.47 6.86
N GLY A 66 0.66 -1.36 6.26
CA GLY A 66 -0.49 -0.58 6.69
C GLY A 66 -1.79 -1.35 6.49
N GLU A 67 -1.99 -1.87 5.28
CA GLU A 67 -3.13 -2.71 4.90
C GLU A 67 -3.23 -3.93 5.81
N GLU A 68 -2.13 -4.70 5.98
CA GLU A 68 -2.13 -5.86 6.87
C GLU A 68 -2.49 -5.49 8.32
N ALA A 69 -2.03 -4.33 8.79
CA ALA A 69 -2.31 -3.86 10.15
C ALA A 69 -3.77 -3.41 10.30
N ALA A 70 -4.31 -2.71 9.30
CA ALA A 70 -5.71 -2.31 9.22
C ALA A 70 -6.62 -3.56 9.17
N ASN A 71 -6.31 -4.54 8.32
CA ASN A 71 -7.03 -5.81 8.22
C ASN A 71 -7.03 -6.57 9.55
N LYS A 72 -5.89 -6.67 10.24
CA LYS A 72 -5.80 -7.29 11.59
C LYS A 72 -6.68 -6.60 12.62
N ILE A 73 -6.89 -5.29 12.52
CA ILE A 73 -7.75 -4.52 13.44
C ILE A 73 -9.21 -4.86 13.19
N ASP A 74 -9.58 -5.05 11.93
CA ASP A 74 -10.97 -5.16 11.51
C ASP A 74 -11.51 -6.58 11.50
N ASP A 75 -10.69 -7.53 11.07
CA ASP A 75 -11.05 -8.94 11.05
C ASP A 75 -10.92 -9.59 12.44
N ASN A 76 -10.67 -8.81 13.51
CA ASN A 76 -10.34 -9.32 14.84
C ASN A 76 -9.15 -10.32 14.83
N GLY A 77 -8.31 -10.28 13.79
CA GLY A 77 -7.25 -11.23 13.52
C GLY A 77 -7.60 -12.43 12.61
N GLU A 78 -8.78 -12.47 11.98
CA GLU A 78 -8.98 -13.31 10.79
C GLU A 78 -8.21 -12.68 9.60
N ILE A 79 -7.70 -13.51 8.69
CA ILE A 79 -7.04 -13.03 7.47
C ILE A 79 -8.13 -13.05 6.40
N ALA A 80 -8.39 -11.92 5.76
CA ALA A 80 -9.36 -11.85 4.68
C ALA A 80 -9.01 -12.89 3.58
N PRO A 81 -9.97 -13.62 3.01
CA PRO A 81 -9.71 -14.63 1.96
C PRO A 81 -9.00 -14.08 0.69
N SER A 82 -8.98 -12.76 0.51
CA SER A 82 -8.18 -12.07 -0.51
C SER A 82 -6.68 -12.10 -0.20
N GLU A 83 -6.29 -12.07 1.07
CA GLU A 83 -4.90 -12.14 1.54
C GLU A 83 -4.39 -13.59 1.63
N SER A 84 -5.28 -14.56 1.85
CA SER A 84 -4.88 -15.99 1.90
C SER A 84 -4.38 -16.54 0.56
N LYS A 85 -4.61 -15.83 -0.55
CA LYS A 85 -4.18 -16.28 -1.90
C LYS A 85 -2.75 -15.89 -2.27
N MET A 86 -2.05 -15.10 -1.45
CA MET A 86 -0.58 -15.00 -1.54
C MET A 86 0.13 -16.23 -0.93
N GLY A 87 -0.61 -17.25 -0.48
CA GLY A 87 -0.09 -18.55 -0.02
C GLY A 87 -0.22 -19.71 -1.02
N ASP A 88 -0.90 -19.52 -2.16
CA ASP A 88 -1.23 -20.61 -3.12
C ASP A 88 -0.59 -20.41 -4.50
N THR A 89 0.69 -20.01 -4.54
CA THR A 89 1.52 -20.21 -5.76
C THR A 89 2.63 -21.22 -5.42
N GLN A 90 2.27 -22.51 -5.46
CA GLN A 90 3.22 -23.60 -5.68
C GLN A 90 3.52 -23.74 -7.17
#